data_AF-A0A957LQR8-F1
#
_entry.id   AF-A0A957LQR8-F1
#
_cell.length_a   1.000
_cell.length_b   1.000
_cell.length_c   1.000
_cell.angle_alpha   90.00
_cell.angle_beta   90.00
_cell.angle_gamma   90.00
#
_symmetry.space_group_name_H-M   'P 1'
#
loop_
_entity.id
_entity.type
_entity.pdbx_description
1 polymer ?
#
loop_
_entity_poly.entity_id
_entity_poly.type
_entity_poly.pdbx_seq_one_letter_code
_entity_poly.pdbx_strand_id
1 'polypeptide(L)'
;ADPTGAGDGDVLIVGDLNSYAMEDPITAIKNTGFTDLLNVFGGAAAYGYVFDGAWGYLDHALASSPMLSQIKGVTEWHINADEPNVLDYNTNFKSAGQVVSLYAPDEFRTSDHDPVLVGVCLTPPIAVNVTPNVLWPPNHKYVKVTASVVTAPDATLSVTVTSSEPDNGLGDGDTPNDIQQLSPNQFNLRAERAGGGPGRVYTVTYTATRACGTSATGVAQVLVPANQGKGNREGDAVTVERAVDALFMANRLFLPAVTR
;
A
#
# COMPACT_ATOMS: atom_id res chain seq x y z
N ALA A 1 2.62 23.27 -4.94
CA ALA A 1 3.79 23.36 -4.05
C ALA A 1 3.91 22.03 -3.32
N ASP A 2 5.13 21.53 -3.08
CA ASP A 2 5.42 20.33 -2.29
C ASP A 2 6.06 20.79 -0.96
N PRO A 3 5.25 21.17 0.05
CA PRO A 3 5.75 21.76 1.28
C PRO A 3 6.50 20.76 2.16
N THR A 4 6.33 19.45 1.93
CA THR A 4 7.01 18.38 2.67
C THR A 4 8.25 17.86 1.94
N GLY A 5 8.45 18.24 0.67
CA GLY A 5 9.54 17.71 -0.16
C GLY A 5 9.38 16.23 -0.48
N ALA A 6 8.15 15.70 -0.41
CA ALA A 6 7.87 14.28 -0.56
C ALA A 6 8.10 13.78 -2.00
N GLY A 7 8.05 14.65 -3.00
CA GLY A 7 8.22 14.28 -4.41
C GLY A 7 7.11 13.37 -4.95
N ASP A 8 5.99 13.27 -4.22
CA ASP A 8 4.80 12.49 -4.58
C ASP A 8 3.60 13.44 -4.79
N GLY A 9 2.79 13.15 -5.81
CA GLY A 9 1.57 13.90 -6.11
C GLY A 9 0.39 13.47 -5.23
N ASP A 10 0.47 12.31 -4.59
CA ASP A 10 -0.53 11.78 -3.66
C ASP A 10 -0.44 12.53 -2.32
N VAL A 11 -1.31 13.52 -2.14
CA VAL A 11 -1.32 14.38 -0.94
C VAL A 11 -2.68 14.31 -0.28
N LEU A 12 -2.67 14.06 1.03
CA LEU A 12 -3.84 14.11 1.90
C LEU A 12 -3.56 15.12 3.02
N ILE A 13 -4.41 16.13 3.15
CA ILE A 13 -4.41 17.08 4.26
C ILE A 13 -5.50 16.59 5.23
N VAL A 14 -5.11 16.28 6.47
CA VAL A 14 -6.05 15.84 7.52
C VAL A 14 -5.81 16.62 8.80
N GLY A 15 -6.89 17.02 9.46
CA GLY A 15 -6.88 17.57 10.82
C GLY A 15 -7.73 18.81 10.96
N ASP A 16 -7.78 19.33 12.18
CA ASP A 16 -8.45 20.57 12.53
C ASP A 16 -7.79 21.79 11.87
N LEU A 17 -8.50 22.40 10.93
CA LEU A 17 -8.07 23.62 10.25
C LEU A 17 -8.73 24.88 10.85
N ASN A 18 -9.54 24.73 11.90
CA ASN A 18 -10.30 25.81 12.55
C ASN A 18 -11.04 26.68 11.55
N SER A 19 -11.67 26.06 10.55
CA SER A 19 -12.47 26.74 9.54
C SER A 19 -13.57 25.82 9.04
N TYR A 20 -14.79 26.34 8.90
CA TYR A 20 -15.89 25.57 8.32
C TYR A 20 -15.69 25.33 6.81
N ALA A 21 -16.33 24.30 6.28
CA ALA A 21 -16.19 23.80 4.90
C ALA A 21 -16.28 24.84 3.76
N MET A 22 -17.00 25.94 3.99
CA MET A 22 -17.24 27.00 3.00
C MET A 22 -16.48 28.30 3.31
N GLU A 23 -15.65 28.32 4.35
CA GLU A 23 -14.84 29.50 4.66
C GLU A 23 -13.67 29.67 3.69
N ASP A 24 -13.14 30.90 3.63
CA ASP A 24 -12.09 31.30 2.70
C ASP A 24 -10.85 30.39 2.76
N PRO A 25 -10.32 29.95 3.94
CA PRO A 25 -9.16 29.06 4.00
C PRO A 25 -9.39 27.73 3.29
N ILE A 26 -10.56 27.11 3.50
CA ILE A 26 -10.90 25.82 2.88
C ILE A 26 -11.16 26.00 1.38
N THR A 27 -11.85 27.08 1.01
CA THR A 27 -12.08 27.44 -0.39
C THR A 27 -10.75 27.69 -1.13
N ALA A 28 -9.78 28.34 -0.50
CA ALA A 28 -8.46 28.56 -1.07
C ALA A 28 -7.71 27.24 -1.34
N ILE A 29 -7.77 26.27 -0.41
CA ILE A 29 -7.16 24.94 -0.62
C ILE A 29 -7.87 24.21 -1.77
N LYS A 30 -9.21 24.19 -1.79
CA LYS A 30 -10.00 23.55 -2.86
C LYS A 30 -9.69 24.12 -4.24
N ASN A 31 -9.50 25.44 -4.34
CA ASN A 31 -9.11 26.12 -5.59
C ASN A 31 -7.73 25.71 -6.12
N THR A 32 -6.90 25.03 -5.33
CA THR A 32 -5.63 24.44 -5.80
C THR A 32 -5.78 23.01 -6.37
N GLY A 33 -7.00 22.48 -6.43
CA GLY A 33 -7.28 21.15 -6.97
C GLY A 33 -7.42 20.05 -5.91
N PHE A 34 -7.59 20.44 -4.64
CA PHE A 34 -7.93 19.52 -3.56
C PHE A 34 -9.44 19.30 -3.47
N THR A 35 -9.82 18.06 -3.18
CA THR A 35 -11.21 17.63 -3.00
C THR A 35 -11.49 17.44 -1.52
N ASP A 36 -12.57 18.06 -1.06
CA ASP A 36 -13.13 17.89 0.27
C ASP A 36 -13.85 16.55 0.40
N LEU A 37 -13.23 15.62 1.12
CA LEU A 37 -13.71 14.25 1.20
C LEU A 37 -14.94 14.10 2.10
N LEU A 38 -15.04 14.86 3.20
CA LEU A 38 -16.20 14.81 4.08
C LEU A 38 -17.47 15.24 3.32
N ASN A 39 -17.38 16.31 2.52
CA ASN A 39 -18.48 16.69 1.66
C ASN A 39 -18.76 15.68 0.52
N VAL A 40 -17.75 14.98 0.00
CA VAL A 40 -17.96 13.94 -1.03
C VAL A 40 -18.70 12.71 -0.47
N PHE A 41 -18.37 12.27 0.74
CA PHE A 41 -18.92 11.04 1.33
C PHE A 41 -20.13 11.26 2.23
N GLY A 42 -20.13 12.31 3.05
CA GLY A 42 -21.22 12.67 3.97
C GLY A 42 -22.20 13.71 3.41
N GLY A 43 -21.80 14.44 2.35
CA GLY A 43 -22.64 15.45 1.72
C GLY A 43 -22.96 16.64 2.63
N ALA A 44 -24.14 17.24 2.42
CA ALA A 44 -24.61 18.39 3.19
C ALA A 44 -24.89 18.09 4.67
N ALA A 45 -24.87 16.81 5.06
CA ALA A 45 -25.10 16.36 6.43
C ALA A 45 -23.80 16.01 7.16
N ALA A 46 -22.62 16.20 6.55
CA ALA A 46 -21.34 15.98 7.23
C ALA A 46 -21.14 16.98 8.39
N TYR A 47 -20.79 16.46 9.55
CA TYR A 47 -20.42 17.23 10.73
C TYR A 47 -19.58 16.37 11.68
N GLY A 48 -18.69 17.02 12.43
CA GLY A 48 -17.93 16.39 13.50
C GLY A 48 -17.74 17.33 14.69
N TYR A 49 -18.45 18.46 14.70
CA TYR A 49 -18.33 19.50 15.69
C TYR A 49 -19.67 20.25 15.87
N VAL A 50 -20.01 20.54 17.12
CA VAL A 50 -21.21 21.28 17.50
C VAL A 50 -20.82 22.47 18.37
N PHE A 51 -21.20 23.68 17.95
CA PHE A 51 -20.94 24.91 18.69
C PHE A 51 -22.15 25.82 18.68
N ASP A 52 -22.60 26.29 19.85
CA ASP A 52 -23.78 27.15 20.03
C ASP A 52 -25.03 26.66 19.27
N GLY A 53 -25.20 25.33 19.17
CA GLY A 53 -26.33 24.70 18.47
C GLY A 53 -26.20 24.64 16.94
N ALA A 54 -25.08 25.09 16.37
CA ALA A 54 -24.75 24.91 14.96
C ALA A 54 -23.88 23.65 14.75
N TRP A 55 -24.12 22.95 13.65
CA TRP A 55 -23.40 21.72 13.26
C TRP A 55 -22.53 21.97 12.05
N GLY A 56 -21.32 21.39 12.06
CA GLY A 56 -20.41 21.38 10.92
C GLY A 56 -19.12 20.63 11.27
N TYR A 57 -18.08 20.78 10.46
CA TYR A 57 -16.77 20.21 10.73
C TYR A 57 -15.67 21.25 10.58
N LEU A 58 -14.72 21.19 11.51
CA LEU A 58 -13.47 21.94 11.50
C LEU A 58 -12.28 21.02 11.20
N ASP A 59 -12.42 19.73 11.48
CA ASP A 59 -11.53 18.68 11.00
C ASP A 59 -11.82 18.35 9.55
N HIS A 60 -10.80 18.47 8.72
CA HIS A 60 -10.93 18.21 7.29
C HIS A 60 -10.19 16.93 6.90
N ALA A 61 -10.64 16.34 5.79
CA ALA A 61 -9.85 15.43 4.98
C ALA A 61 -9.91 15.92 3.53
N LEU A 62 -8.80 16.48 3.02
CA LEU A 62 -8.71 17.05 1.68
C LEU A 62 -7.70 16.26 0.85
N ALA A 63 -8.10 15.71 -0.28
CA ALA A 63 -7.22 14.91 -1.15
C ALA A 63 -6.84 15.64 -2.44
N SER A 64 -5.58 15.54 -2.85
CA SER A 64 -5.18 15.87 -4.21
C SER A 64 -5.89 14.94 -5.21
N SER A 65 -5.97 15.36 -6.48
CA SER A 65 -6.60 14.56 -7.54
C SER A 65 -6.05 13.12 -7.67
N PRO A 66 -4.73 12.85 -7.66
CA PRO A 66 -4.23 11.47 -7.72
C PRO A 66 -4.52 10.67 -6.44
N MET A 67 -4.48 11.31 -5.25
CA MET A 67 -4.83 10.67 -3.98
C MET A 67 -6.30 10.27 -3.91
N LEU A 68 -7.21 11.07 -4.49
CA LEU A 68 -8.65 10.81 -4.49
C LEU A 68 -8.99 9.43 -5.06
N SER A 69 -8.24 8.95 -6.07
CA SER A 69 -8.46 7.63 -6.68
C SER A 69 -8.17 6.45 -5.73
N GLN A 70 -7.41 6.71 -4.66
CA GLN A 70 -6.96 5.73 -3.68
C GLN A 70 -7.84 5.74 -2.41
N ILE A 71 -8.73 6.73 -2.27
CA ILE A 71 -9.71 6.81 -1.18
C ILE A 71 -10.84 5.80 -1.43
N LYS A 72 -11.19 5.03 -0.39
CA LYS A 72 -12.28 4.04 -0.43
C LYS A 72 -13.50 4.42 0.41
N GLY A 73 -13.33 5.33 1.35
CA GLY A 73 -14.41 5.85 2.17
C GLY A 73 -13.89 6.89 3.13
N VAL A 74 -14.77 7.80 3.53
CA VAL A 74 -14.54 8.73 4.64
C VAL A 74 -15.79 8.78 5.49
N THR A 75 -15.64 8.80 6.81
CA THR A 75 -16.75 9.02 7.74
C THR A 75 -16.26 9.80 8.95
N GLU A 76 -17.13 10.64 9.49
CA GLU A 76 -17.03 11.08 10.88
C GLU A 76 -17.50 9.94 11.78
N TRP A 77 -16.74 9.60 12.83
CA TRP A 77 -17.15 8.61 13.81
C TRP A 77 -17.80 9.33 14.99
N HIS A 78 -19.14 9.37 14.98
CA HIS A 78 -19.94 10.08 15.98
C HIS A 78 -19.89 9.43 17.36
N ILE A 79 -18.89 9.80 18.15
CA ILE A 79 -18.68 9.36 19.54
C ILE A 79 -18.45 10.52 20.51
N ASN A 80 -18.32 11.75 20.01
CA ASN A 80 -17.83 12.90 20.79
C ASN A 80 -18.71 14.14 20.64
N ALA A 81 -18.97 14.59 19.42
CA ALA A 81 -19.58 15.91 19.18
C ALA A 81 -21.01 16.01 19.75
N ASP A 82 -21.75 14.89 19.68
CA ASP A 82 -23.12 14.78 20.20
C ASP A 82 -23.19 14.55 21.71
N GLU A 83 -22.07 14.16 22.34
CA GLU A 83 -22.02 13.83 23.75
C GLU A 83 -22.04 15.10 24.63
N PRO A 84 -22.77 15.10 25.77
CA PRO A 84 -22.80 16.24 26.67
C PRO A 84 -21.40 16.62 27.18
N ASN A 85 -21.09 17.92 27.19
CA ASN A 85 -19.82 18.45 27.70
C ASN A 85 -19.52 17.99 29.15
N VAL A 86 -20.53 17.78 29.98
CA VAL A 86 -20.35 17.35 31.38
C VAL A 86 -19.77 15.93 31.51
N LEU A 87 -19.83 15.11 30.46
CA LEU A 87 -19.24 13.77 30.41
C LEU A 87 -17.77 13.78 29.99
N ASP A 88 -17.22 14.94 29.63
CA ASP A 88 -15.81 15.02 29.23
C ASP A 88 -14.84 14.69 30.38
N TYR A 89 -13.60 14.39 29.99
CA TYR A 89 -12.55 13.95 30.91
C TYR A 89 -12.02 15.07 31.83
N ASN A 90 -12.37 16.33 31.61
CA ASN A 90 -11.86 17.41 32.46
C ASN A 90 -12.55 17.38 33.83
N THR A 91 -12.00 18.06 34.83
CA THR A 91 -12.63 18.17 36.16
C THR A 91 -13.21 19.56 36.42
N ASN A 92 -13.24 20.40 35.39
CA ASN A 92 -13.68 21.78 35.49
C ASN A 92 -15.16 21.84 35.85
N PHE A 93 -15.49 22.64 36.87
CA PHE A 93 -16.87 22.83 37.32
C PHE A 93 -17.61 21.55 37.75
N LYS A 94 -16.87 20.46 38.02
CA LYS A 94 -17.40 19.20 38.56
C LYS A 94 -17.15 19.11 40.07
N SER A 95 -18.17 18.75 40.85
CA SER A 95 -18.00 18.36 42.25
C SER A 95 -17.25 17.02 42.36
N ALA A 96 -16.67 16.72 43.53
CA ALA A 96 -16.01 15.44 43.77
C ALA A 96 -16.92 14.22 43.50
N GLY A 97 -18.23 14.34 43.79
CA GLY A 97 -19.20 13.29 43.45
C GLY A 97 -19.42 13.14 41.95
N GLN A 98 -19.51 14.26 41.21
CA GLN A 98 -19.69 14.26 39.76
C GLN A 98 -18.48 13.71 39.02
N VAL A 99 -17.25 13.98 39.48
CA VAL A 99 -16.04 13.39 38.89
C VAL A 99 -16.09 11.86 38.92
N VAL A 100 -16.65 11.28 39.98
CA VAL A 100 -16.79 9.82 40.11
C VAL A 100 -17.99 9.29 39.32
N SER A 101 -19.12 10.00 39.33
CA SER A 101 -20.38 9.49 38.76
C SER A 101 -20.55 9.72 37.26
N LEU A 102 -19.88 10.72 36.70
CA LEU A 102 -20.00 11.09 35.28
C LEU A 102 -18.85 10.58 34.41
N TYR A 103 -17.78 10.07 35.03
CA TYR A 103 -16.69 9.46 34.29
C TYR A 103 -17.07 8.07 33.79
N ALA A 104 -16.84 7.82 32.51
CA ALA A 104 -16.90 6.50 31.90
C ALA A 104 -15.53 6.18 31.23
N PRO A 105 -14.95 4.99 31.45
CA PRO A 105 -13.71 4.57 30.80
C PRO A 105 -13.96 3.92 29.43
N ASP A 106 -14.77 4.57 28.59
CA ASP A 106 -15.11 4.14 27.23
C ASP A 106 -14.67 5.19 26.19
N GLU A 107 -15.00 4.97 24.92
CA GLU A 107 -14.57 5.81 23.79
C GLU A 107 -15.32 7.14 23.66
N PHE A 108 -16.44 7.30 24.38
CA PHE A 108 -17.34 8.44 24.22
C PHE A 108 -16.81 9.69 24.94
N ARG A 109 -17.05 10.86 24.33
CA ARG A 109 -16.65 12.17 24.87
C ARG A 109 -15.16 12.27 25.28
N THR A 110 -14.31 11.56 24.57
CA THR A 110 -12.85 11.65 24.71
C THR A 110 -12.29 12.91 24.03
N SER A 111 -13.10 13.56 23.19
CA SER A 111 -12.87 14.85 22.54
C SER A 111 -14.18 15.64 22.47
N ASP A 112 -14.11 16.92 22.14
CA ASP A 112 -15.25 17.73 21.71
C ASP A 112 -15.51 17.66 20.20
N HIS A 113 -14.64 16.97 19.46
CA HIS A 113 -14.74 16.70 18.03
C HIS A 113 -14.83 15.19 17.74
N ASP A 114 -15.60 14.82 16.71
CA ASP A 114 -15.64 13.47 16.19
C ASP A 114 -14.38 13.16 15.35
N PRO A 115 -13.76 11.97 15.51
CA PRO A 115 -12.65 11.57 14.66
C PRO A 115 -13.07 11.42 13.19
N VAL A 116 -12.24 11.93 12.28
CA VAL A 116 -12.39 11.68 10.84
C VAL A 116 -11.63 10.41 10.46
N LEU A 117 -12.34 9.41 9.96
CA LEU A 117 -11.77 8.15 9.49
C LEU A 117 -11.66 8.17 7.97
N VAL A 118 -10.44 8.04 7.45
CA VAL A 118 -10.15 7.98 6.00
C VAL A 118 -9.65 6.59 5.62
N GLY A 119 -10.45 5.86 4.86
CA GLY A 119 -10.07 4.57 4.28
C GLY A 119 -9.26 4.75 3.00
N VAL A 120 -8.02 4.25 3.00
CA VAL A 120 -7.10 4.33 1.86
C VAL A 120 -6.74 2.93 1.38
N CYS A 121 -6.67 2.74 0.07
CA CYS A 121 -6.19 1.50 -0.55
C CYS A 121 -5.03 1.83 -1.48
N LEU A 122 -3.81 1.60 -1.00
CA LEU A 122 -2.58 1.86 -1.73
C LEU A 122 -2.15 0.62 -2.52
N THR A 123 -1.58 0.83 -3.70
CA THR A 123 -0.90 -0.22 -4.46
C THR A 123 0.13 -0.93 -3.58
N PRO A 124 0.07 -2.28 -3.43
CA PRO A 124 1.03 -2.98 -2.58
C PRO A 124 2.44 -2.87 -3.17
N PRO A 125 3.48 -2.55 -2.37
CA PRO A 125 4.85 -2.67 -2.86
C PRO A 125 5.13 -4.15 -3.16
N ILE A 126 5.96 -4.43 -4.17
CA ILE A 126 6.38 -5.80 -4.48
C ILE A 126 7.83 -5.82 -4.96
N ALA A 127 8.62 -6.70 -4.36
CA ALA A 127 9.99 -7.00 -4.73
C ALA A 127 10.15 -8.51 -4.90
N VAL A 128 10.72 -8.93 -6.03
CA VAL A 128 10.89 -10.36 -6.35
C VAL A 128 12.36 -10.61 -6.64
N ASN A 129 12.91 -11.64 -6.00
CA ASN A 129 14.23 -12.17 -6.27
C ASN A 129 14.14 -13.68 -6.52
N VAL A 130 15.07 -14.24 -7.28
CA VAL A 130 15.16 -15.68 -7.56
C VAL A 130 16.58 -16.17 -7.37
N THR A 131 16.72 -17.40 -6.86
CA THR A 131 18.03 -18.02 -6.64
C THR A 131 17.99 -19.51 -6.98
N PRO A 132 18.90 -20.01 -7.83
CA PRO A 132 19.84 -19.24 -8.65
C PRO A 132 19.11 -18.43 -9.74
N ASN A 133 19.70 -17.31 -10.17
CA ASN A 133 19.22 -16.51 -11.31
C ASN A 133 19.97 -16.82 -12.63
N VAL A 134 20.89 -17.79 -12.61
CA VAL A 134 21.59 -18.31 -13.79
C VAL A 134 21.66 -19.83 -13.71
N LEU A 135 21.30 -20.53 -14.79
CA LEU A 135 21.41 -21.99 -14.91
C LEU A 135 22.54 -22.33 -15.87
N TRP A 136 23.55 -23.05 -15.38
CA TRP A 136 24.69 -23.48 -16.18
C TRP A 136 25.29 -24.77 -15.62
N PRO A 137 25.80 -25.69 -16.47
CA PRO A 137 25.79 -25.67 -17.94
C PRO A 137 24.41 -25.99 -18.54
N PRO A 138 24.12 -25.60 -19.80
CA PRO A 138 22.89 -25.96 -20.50
C PRO A 138 22.93 -27.46 -20.85
N ASN A 139 22.55 -28.30 -19.89
CA ASN A 139 22.71 -29.76 -19.92
C ASN A 139 21.37 -30.51 -19.86
N HIS A 140 20.26 -29.82 -20.12
CA HIS A 140 18.89 -30.34 -20.12
C HIS A 140 18.41 -30.87 -18.75
N LYS A 141 19.14 -30.62 -17.66
CA LYS A 141 18.72 -31.01 -16.31
C LYS A 141 17.90 -29.92 -15.65
N TYR A 142 16.97 -30.31 -14.78
CA TYR A 142 16.29 -29.37 -13.92
C TYR A 142 17.24 -28.79 -12.87
N VAL A 143 17.09 -27.50 -12.63
CA VAL A 143 17.66 -26.79 -11.50
C VAL A 143 16.49 -26.22 -10.70
N LYS A 144 16.51 -26.46 -9.39
CA LYS A 144 15.53 -25.89 -8.48
C LYS A 144 15.85 -24.41 -8.28
N VAL A 145 14.91 -23.56 -8.65
CA VAL A 145 14.93 -22.11 -8.40
C VAL A 145 13.93 -21.80 -7.28
N THR A 146 14.39 -21.02 -6.30
CA THR A 146 13.57 -20.52 -5.20
C THR A 146 13.37 -19.02 -5.37
N ALA A 147 12.13 -18.56 -5.25
CA ALA A 147 11.81 -17.14 -5.23
C ALA A 147 11.68 -16.61 -3.79
N SER A 148 12.15 -15.39 -3.60
CA SER A 148 11.92 -14.57 -2.41
C SER A 148 11.09 -13.37 -2.82
N VAL A 149 9.92 -13.22 -2.23
CA VAL A 149 8.96 -12.14 -2.55
C VAL A 149 8.69 -11.35 -1.28
N VAL A 150 8.87 -10.03 -1.36
CA VAL A 150 8.54 -9.09 -0.29
C VAL A 150 7.39 -8.22 -0.78
N THR A 151 6.29 -8.19 -0.03
CA THR A 151 5.10 -7.38 -0.33
C THR A 151 4.35 -7.05 0.96
N ALA A 152 3.23 -6.33 0.86
CA ALA A 152 2.38 -6.00 2.00
C ALA A 152 1.77 -7.28 2.64
N PRO A 153 1.64 -7.36 3.98
CA PRO A 153 1.21 -8.58 4.68
C PRO A 153 -0.24 -8.99 4.39
N ASP A 154 -1.07 -8.04 3.98
CA ASP A 154 -2.48 -8.23 3.59
C ASP A 154 -2.66 -8.48 2.09
N ALA A 155 -1.57 -8.55 1.31
CA ALA A 155 -1.64 -8.85 -0.12
C ALA A 155 -1.65 -10.36 -0.38
N THR A 156 -2.52 -10.78 -1.28
CA THR A 156 -2.53 -12.13 -1.87
C THR A 156 -1.57 -12.20 -3.05
N LEU A 157 -0.87 -13.33 -3.21
CA LEU A 157 0.10 -13.53 -4.29
C LEU A 157 -0.39 -14.55 -5.32
N SER A 158 -0.24 -14.23 -6.59
CA SER A 158 -0.25 -15.19 -7.69
C SER A 158 1.08 -15.15 -8.43
N VAL A 159 1.45 -16.25 -9.08
CA VAL A 159 2.71 -16.37 -9.81
C VAL A 159 2.49 -16.96 -11.19
N THR A 160 3.26 -16.51 -12.16
CA THR A 160 3.35 -17.08 -13.50
C THR A 160 4.81 -17.11 -13.92
N VAL A 161 5.23 -18.21 -14.55
CA VAL A 161 6.58 -18.35 -15.10
C VAL A 161 6.45 -18.59 -16.60
N THR A 162 7.17 -17.78 -17.39
CA THR A 162 7.22 -17.90 -18.86
C THR A 162 8.64 -18.10 -19.35
N SER A 163 8.79 -18.56 -20.59
CA SER A 163 10.07 -18.74 -21.27
C SER A 163 10.13 -17.88 -22.53
N SER A 164 11.31 -17.34 -22.85
CA SER A 164 11.58 -16.65 -24.12
C SER A 164 11.71 -17.61 -25.31
N GLU A 165 11.82 -18.91 -25.06
CA GLU A 165 11.91 -19.97 -26.05
C GLU A 165 10.74 -20.95 -25.89
N PRO A 166 10.26 -21.59 -26.98
CA PRO A 166 9.18 -22.58 -26.88
C PRO A 166 9.59 -23.77 -26.02
N ASP A 167 8.60 -24.39 -25.35
CA ASP A 167 8.78 -25.61 -24.54
C ASP A 167 9.17 -26.84 -25.36
N ASN A 168 8.80 -26.83 -26.65
CA ASN A 168 9.34 -27.72 -27.65
C ASN A 168 9.83 -26.92 -28.88
N GLY A 169 11.15 -26.76 -29.02
CA GLY A 169 11.86 -26.13 -30.12
C GLY A 169 12.09 -27.04 -31.33
N LEU A 170 12.76 -26.49 -32.34
CA LEU A 170 13.09 -27.20 -33.60
C LEU A 170 14.47 -27.89 -33.56
N GLY A 171 15.12 -27.95 -32.39
CA GLY A 171 16.48 -28.46 -32.25
C GLY A 171 16.55 -29.90 -31.72
N ASP A 172 17.51 -30.67 -32.21
CA ASP A 172 17.74 -32.04 -31.76
C ASP A 172 18.23 -32.04 -30.30
N GLY A 173 17.44 -32.59 -29.38
CA GLY A 173 17.77 -32.69 -27.95
C GLY A 173 16.87 -31.89 -27.00
N ASP A 174 15.89 -31.16 -27.53
CA ASP A 174 14.95 -30.37 -26.73
C ASP A 174 13.97 -31.27 -25.94
N THR A 175 13.76 -30.94 -24.66
CA THR A 175 12.97 -31.77 -23.76
C THR A 175 11.77 -31.02 -23.19
N PRO A 176 10.53 -31.53 -23.35
CA PRO A 176 9.34 -30.81 -22.95
C PRO A 176 9.25 -30.62 -21.42
N ASN A 177 8.39 -29.70 -20.99
CA ASN A 177 8.15 -29.30 -19.60
C ASN A 177 9.31 -28.56 -18.94
N ASP A 178 9.84 -27.54 -19.60
CA ASP A 178 10.93 -26.70 -19.13
C ASP A 178 10.67 -25.98 -17.82
N ILE A 179 9.40 -25.79 -17.50
CA ILE A 179 8.92 -25.10 -16.31
C ILE A 179 8.04 -26.07 -15.53
N GLN A 180 8.48 -26.44 -14.33
CA GLN A 180 7.65 -27.19 -13.39
C GLN A 180 7.52 -26.42 -12.07
N GLN A 181 6.35 -25.87 -11.81
CA GLN A 181 6.06 -25.22 -10.54
C GLN A 181 5.79 -26.26 -9.45
N LEU A 182 6.63 -26.29 -8.42
CA LEU A 182 6.52 -27.23 -7.29
C LEU A 182 5.68 -26.65 -6.15
N SER A 183 5.82 -25.35 -5.93
CA SER A 183 5.06 -24.55 -4.96
C SER A 183 5.03 -23.10 -5.44
N PRO A 184 4.27 -22.19 -4.81
CA PRO A 184 4.28 -20.78 -5.19
C PRO A 184 5.66 -20.13 -5.23
N ASN A 185 6.64 -20.62 -4.45
CA ASN A 185 7.99 -20.03 -4.36
C ASN A 185 9.10 -20.97 -4.85
N GLN A 186 8.78 -22.13 -5.41
CA GLN A 186 9.78 -23.08 -5.89
C GLN A 186 9.41 -23.66 -7.25
N PHE A 187 10.36 -23.60 -8.17
CA PHE A 187 10.22 -24.05 -9.56
C PHE A 187 11.40 -24.95 -9.90
N ASN A 188 11.17 -26.03 -10.63
CA ASN A 188 12.22 -26.67 -11.41
C ASN A 188 12.22 -26.02 -12.79
N LEU A 189 13.31 -25.34 -13.12
CA LEU A 189 13.54 -24.78 -14.44
C LEU A 189 14.64 -25.57 -15.11
N ARG A 190 14.49 -25.86 -16.39
CA ARG A 190 15.48 -26.65 -17.09
C ARG A 190 16.67 -25.80 -17.50
N ALA A 191 17.87 -26.29 -17.23
CA ALA A 191 19.08 -25.71 -17.78
C ALA A 191 19.21 -26.12 -19.25
N GLU A 192 18.37 -25.59 -20.13
CA GLU A 192 18.49 -25.76 -21.57
C GLU A 192 18.19 -24.48 -22.35
N ARG A 193 18.62 -24.46 -23.61
CA ARG A 193 18.42 -23.34 -24.53
C ARG A 193 18.56 -23.81 -25.98
N ALA A 194 17.95 -23.09 -26.91
CA ALA A 194 18.10 -23.34 -28.33
C ALA A 194 19.53 -23.06 -28.83
N GLY A 195 20.08 -23.95 -29.65
CA GLY A 195 21.37 -23.77 -30.33
C GLY A 195 21.40 -22.50 -31.20
N GLY A 196 22.56 -21.83 -31.27
CA GLY A 196 22.75 -20.64 -32.13
C GLY A 196 22.05 -19.33 -31.69
N GLY A 197 21.18 -19.37 -30.67
CA GLY A 197 20.51 -18.19 -30.10
C GLY A 197 21.26 -17.50 -28.93
N PRO A 198 20.70 -16.40 -28.38
CA PRO A 198 21.31 -15.62 -27.30
C PRO A 198 21.30 -16.33 -25.92
N GLY A 199 20.55 -17.43 -25.78
CA GLY A 199 20.28 -18.11 -24.52
C GLY A 199 18.80 -17.95 -24.12
N ARG A 200 18.38 -18.76 -23.15
CA ARG A 200 16.99 -18.78 -22.66
C ARG A 200 16.81 -17.84 -21.47
N VAL A 201 15.67 -17.17 -21.41
CA VAL A 201 15.25 -16.36 -20.26
C VAL A 201 13.93 -16.91 -19.73
N TYR A 202 13.94 -17.38 -18.49
CA TYR A 202 12.71 -17.61 -17.75
C TYR A 202 12.33 -16.34 -17.01
N THR A 203 11.07 -15.91 -17.15
CA THR A 203 10.53 -14.72 -16.48
C THR A 203 9.54 -15.16 -15.40
N VAL A 204 9.90 -14.99 -14.14
CA VAL A 204 9.05 -15.24 -12.97
C VAL A 204 8.34 -13.95 -12.61
N THR A 205 7.02 -13.91 -12.80
CA THR A 205 6.17 -12.76 -12.50
C THR A 205 5.28 -13.08 -11.31
N TYR A 206 5.38 -12.28 -10.25
CA TYR A 206 4.41 -12.29 -9.16
C TYR A 206 3.47 -11.11 -9.28
N THR A 207 2.19 -11.35 -8.96
CA THR A 207 1.20 -10.28 -8.79
C THR A 207 0.74 -10.28 -7.34
N ALA A 208 0.94 -9.16 -6.65
CA ALA A 208 0.38 -8.91 -5.33
C ALA A 208 -0.92 -8.13 -5.46
N THR A 209 -1.99 -8.61 -4.83
CA THR A 209 -3.32 -7.99 -4.86
C THR A 209 -3.87 -7.85 -3.44
N ARG A 210 -4.22 -6.62 -3.05
CA ARG A 210 -4.92 -6.35 -1.78
C ARG A 210 -6.41 -6.66 -1.90
N ALA A 211 -7.06 -6.95 -0.77
CA ALA A 211 -8.51 -7.19 -0.72
C ALA A 211 -9.34 -5.99 -1.27
N CYS A 212 -8.82 -4.78 -1.15
CA CYS A 212 -9.44 -3.56 -1.67
C CYS A 212 -9.26 -3.34 -3.19
N GLY A 213 -8.60 -4.28 -3.89
CA GLY A 213 -8.56 -4.38 -5.35
C GLY A 213 -7.31 -3.83 -6.04
N THR A 214 -6.46 -3.08 -5.34
CA THR A 214 -5.19 -2.61 -5.91
C THR A 214 -4.19 -3.76 -6.08
N SER A 215 -3.43 -3.74 -7.17
CA SER A 215 -2.44 -4.76 -7.46
C SER A 215 -1.16 -4.18 -8.05
N ALA A 216 -0.05 -4.90 -7.88
CA ALA A 216 1.24 -4.60 -8.47
C ALA A 216 1.94 -5.90 -8.91
N THR A 217 2.80 -5.80 -9.91
CA THR A 217 3.63 -6.92 -10.37
C THR A 217 5.10 -6.71 -10.06
N GLY A 218 5.75 -7.79 -9.65
CA GLY A 218 7.20 -7.86 -9.49
C GLY A 218 7.74 -8.97 -10.36
N VAL A 219 8.90 -8.74 -10.99
CA VAL A 219 9.47 -9.66 -11.96
C VAL A 219 10.91 -9.98 -11.58
N ALA A 220 11.29 -11.25 -11.74
CA ALA A 220 12.68 -11.69 -11.68
C ALA A 220 12.98 -12.63 -12.85
N GLN A 221 14.21 -12.59 -13.34
CA GLN A 221 14.65 -13.39 -14.47
C GLN A 221 15.64 -14.46 -14.05
N VAL A 222 15.55 -15.63 -14.68
CA VAL A 222 16.55 -16.70 -14.61
C VAL A 222 17.10 -16.94 -16.01
N LEU A 223 18.41 -16.87 -16.16
CA LEU A 223 19.09 -16.93 -17.45
C LEU A 223 19.74 -18.30 -17.69
N VAL A 224 19.62 -18.83 -18.90
CA VAL A 224 20.43 -19.93 -19.41
C VAL A 224 21.29 -19.39 -20.56
N PRO A 225 22.47 -18.82 -20.27
CA PRO A 225 23.23 -18.07 -21.26
C PRO A 225 23.85 -18.98 -22.34
N ALA A 226 24.05 -18.44 -23.54
CA ALA A 226 24.72 -19.17 -24.63
C ALA A 226 26.22 -19.41 -24.35
N ASN A 227 26.86 -18.51 -23.60
CA ASN A 227 28.27 -18.55 -23.21
C ASN A 227 28.49 -17.90 -21.83
N GLN A 228 29.48 -18.40 -21.08
CA GLN A 228 30.01 -17.70 -19.92
C GLN A 228 31.00 -16.62 -20.39
N GLY A 229 30.50 -15.49 -20.89
CA GLY A 229 31.35 -14.32 -21.12
C GLY A 229 32.20 -14.02 -19.87
N LYS A 230 33.44 -13.55 -20.02
CA LYS A 230 34.27 -13.12 -18.88
C LYS A 230 33.61 -11.91 -18.20
N GLY A 231 32.84 -12.18 -17.15
CA GLY A 231 32.36 -11.22 -16.18
C GLY A 231 31.16 -10.40 -16.64
N ASN A 232 29.96 -10.88 -16.32
CA ASN A 232 28.96 -10.02 -15.70
C ASN A 232 28.65 -10.64 -14.33
N ARG A 233 28.96 -9.87 -13.29
CA ARG A 233 28.82 -10.26 -11.90
C ARG A 233 27.34 -10.44 -11.59
N GLU A 234 27.09 -11.34 -10.65
CA GLU A 234 25.95 -11.34 -9.75
C GLU A 234 25.37 -9.92 -9.58
N GLY A 235 24.18 -9.65 -10.13
CA GLY A 235 23.45 -8.40 -9.92
C GLY A 235 23.31 -7.47 -11.12
N ASP A 236 22.41 -7.82 -12.05
CA ASP A 236 21.50 -6.82 -12.64
C ASP A 236 20.08 -7.20 -12.18
N ALA A 237 19.89 -7.24 -10.86
CA ALA A 237 18.56 -7.07 -10.31
C ALA A 237 18.17 -5.62 -10.65
N VAL A 238 17.27 -5.44 -11.61
CA VAL A 238 16.67 -4.13 -11.89
C VAL A 238 16.20 -3.56 -10.56
N THR A 239 16.80 -2.43 -10.19
CA THR A 239 16.85 -1.84 -8.87
C THR A 239 15.47 -1.74 -8.23
N VAL A 240 15.26 -2.52 -7.16
CA VAL A 240 14.10 -2.43 -6.27
C VAL A 240 14.38 -1.39 -5.16
N GLU A 241 14.88 -0.20 -5.50
CA GLU A 241 15.12 0.83 -4.48
C GLU A 241 13.81 1.48 -4.00
N ARG A 242 12.75 1.51 -4.83
CA ARG A 242 11.48 2.14 -4.42
C ARG A 242 10.56 1.29 -3.53
N ALA A 243 10.72 -0.04 -3.49
CA ALA A 243 9.80 -0.89 -2.73
C ALA A 243 10.16 -1.00 -1.23
N VAL A 244 11.43 -0.85 -0.88
CA VAL A 244 11.90 -1.02 0.51
C VAL A 244 11.57 0.21 1.36
N ASP A 245 11.70 1.42 0.78
CA ASP A 245 11.35 2.67 1.48
C ASP A 245 9.83 2.81 1.73
N ALA A 246 9.00 2.34 0.80
CA ALA A 246 7.54 2.32 0.96
C ALA A 246 7.08 1.38 2.10
N LEU A 247 7.81 0.29 2.35
CA LEU A 247 7.51 -0.66 3.42
C LEU A 247 7.78 -0.08 4.82
N PHE A 248 8.75 0.83 4.95
CA PHE A 248 9.05 1.51 6.22
C PHE A 248 8.06 2.62 6.57
N MET A 249 7.47 3.29 5.57
CA MET A 249 6.49 4.36 5.81
C MET A 249 5.09 3.83 6.16
N ALA A 250 4.67 2.70 5.58
CA ALA A 250 3.35 2.12 5.83
C ALA A 250 3.16 1.63 7.29
N ASN A 251 4.24 1.32 8.00
CA ASN A 251 4.19 0.78 9.37
C ASN A 251 4.15 1.87 10.46
N ARG A 252 4.04 3.15 10.11
CA ARG A 252 4.04 4.28 11.07
C ARG A 252 2.75 5.12 11.08
N LEU A 253 1.73 4.79 10.30
CA LEU A 253 0.48 5.54 10.28
C LEU A 253 -0.63 4.82 11.08
N PHE A 254 -1.13 5.55 12.09
CA PHE A 254 -2.38 5.33 12.85
C PHE A 254 -2.47 4.14 13.81
N LEU A 255 -1.83 4.32 14.97
CA LEU A 255 -2.47 4.11 16.27
C LEU A 255 -2.00 5.26 17.17
N PRO A 256 -2.85 6.17 17.67
CA PRO A 256 -2.48 6.91 18.87
C PRO A 256 -2.30 5.85 19.96
N ALA A 257 -1.05 5.70 20.40
CA ALA A 257 -0.75 4.96 21.61
C ALA A 257 -1.43 5.70 22.77
N VAL A 258 -2.65 5.29 23.11
CA VAL A 258 -3.22 5.57 24.43
C VAL A 258 -2.50 4.65 25.40
N THR A 259 -1.31 5.06 25.82
CA THR A 259 -0.63 4.47 26.98
C THR A 259 -0.97 5.28 28.22
N ARG A 260 -1.92 4.72 28.98
CA ARG A 260 -2.19 4.83 30.42
C ARG A 260 -2.24 6.20 31.09
#